data_AF-A0A4S4A4P1-F1
#
_entry.id   AF-A0A4S4A4P1-F1
#
_cell.length_a   1.000
_cell.length_b   1.000
_cell.length_c   1.000
_cell.angle_alpha   90.00
_cell.angle_beta   90.00
_cell.angle_gamma   90.00
#
_symmetry.space_group_name_H-M   'P 1'
#
loop_
_entity.id
_entity.type
_entity.pdbx_description
1 polymer ?
#
loop_
_entity_poly.entity_id
_entity_poly.type
_entity_poly.pdbx_seq_one_letter_code
_entity_poly.pdbx_strand_id
1 'polypeptide(L)'
;MENAENEKRSAEIMFLLIRELWYQSDYGQKILKNVARCIYEVNKSGCKKQEVAQCFLFLIDNGLIREISKEQQHYEFTDAGKNITTQKDLEDVINRSFYNRPIQ
;
A
#
# COMPACT_ATOMS: atom_id res chain seq x y z
N MET A 1 19.52 10.17 -9.39
CA MET A 1 18.86 9.43 -10.48
C MET A 1 18.30 8.11 -9.97
N GLU A 2 19.10 7.29 -9.29
CA GLU A 2 18.67 6.00 -8.71
C GLU A 2 17.50 6.09 -7.69
N ASN A 3 17.43 7.15 -6.87
CA ASN A 3 16.32 7.34 -5.92
C ASN A 3 14.97 7.59 -6.61
N ALA A 4 14.93 8.41 -7.66
CA ALA A 4 13.69 8.77 -8.33
C ALA A 4 13.10 7.58 -9.12
N GLU A 5 13.95 6.74 -9.72
CA GLU A 5 13.51 5.51 -10.37
C GLU A 5 12.96 4.49 -9.36
N ASN A 6 13.61 4.37 -8.22
CA ASN A 6 13.12 3.51 -7.13
C ASN A 6 11.81 4.01 -6.54
N GLU A 7 11.65 5.32 -6.33
CA GLU A 7 10.42 5.95 -5.85
C GLU A 7 9.26 5.72 -6.82
N LYS A 8 9.49 5.94 -8.12
CA LYS A 8 8.48 5.70 -9.16
C LYS A 8 8.05 4.23 -9.19
N ARG A 9 9.01 3.30 -9.16
CA ARG A 9 8.74 1.86 -9.10
C ARG A 9 7.94 1.48 -7.84
N SER A 10 8.29 2.03 -6.68
CA SER A 10 7.54 1.80 -5.44
C SER A 10 6.12 2.35 -5.53
N ALA A 11 5.92 3.53 -6.12
CA ALA A 11 4.59 4.11 -6.33
C ALA A 11 3.73 3.24 -7.26
N GLU A 12 4.31 2.69 -8.33
CA GLU A 12 3.63 1.74 -9.22
C GLU A 12 3.20 0.47 -8.49
N ILE A 13 4.10 -0.15 -7.70
CA ILE A 13 3.79 -1.35 -6.91
C ILE A 13 2.70 -1.05 -5.87
N MET A 14 2.81 0.07 -5.16
CA MET A 14 1.81 0.50 -4.18
C MET A 14 0.46 0.74 -4.83
N PHE A 15 0.42 1.32 -6.04
CA PHE A 15 -0.83 1.56 -6.75
C PHE A 15 -1.51 0.25 -7.16
N LEU A 16 -0.74 -0.72 -7.68
CA LEU A 16 -1.27 -2.06 -7.97
C LEU A 16 -1.81 -2.72 -6.71
N LEU A 17 -1.08 -2.63 -5.60
CA LEU A 17 -1.48 -3.22 -4.32
C LEU A 17 -2.73 -2.57 -3.72
N ILE A 18 -2.81 -1.25 -3.69
CA ILE A 18 -4.01 -0.53 -3.21
C ILE A 18 -5.22 -0.92 -4.05
N ARG A 19 -5.07 -1.00 -5.38
CA ARG A 19 -6.19 -1.39 -6.25
C ARG A 19 -6.67 -2.79 -5.93
N GLU A 20 -5.77 -3.76 -5.82
CA GLU A 20 -6.16 -5.14 -5.50
C GLU A 20 -6.87 -5.20 -4.14
N LEU A 21 -6.31 -4.56 -3.10
CA LEU A 21 -6.94 -4.47 -1.79
C LEU A 21 -8.32 -3.78 -1.87
N TRP A 22 -8.45 -2.71 -2.64
CA TRP A 22 -9.69 -1.97 -2.85
C TRP A 22 -10.78 -2.86 -3.45
N TYR A 23 -10.47 -3.60 -4.51
CA TYR A 23 -11.42 -4.54 -5.11
C TYR A 23 -11.82 -5.66 -4.15
N GLN A 24 -10.86 -6.25 -3.42
CA GLN A 24 -11.13 -7.34 -2.47
C GLN A 24 -11.92 -6.90 -1.23
N SER A 25 -11.91 -5.61 -0.90
CA SER A 25 -12.66 -5.01 0.21
C SER A 25 -14.02 -4.43 -0.19
N ASP A 26 -14.54 -4.79 -1.37
CA ASP A 26 -15.78 -4.19 -1.90
C ASP A 26 -15.67 -2.66 -1.92
N TYR A 27 -14.63 -2.19 -2.60
CA TYR A 27 -14.30 -0.77 -2.73
C TYR A 27 -14.10 -0.08 -1.37
N GLY A 28 -13.32 -0.72 -0.49
CA GLY A 28 -12.98 -0.20 0.83
C GLY A 28 -14.09 -0.23 1.88
N GLN A 29 -15.25 -0.82 1.58
CA GLN A 29 -16.38 -0.87 2.51
C GLN A 29 -16.31 -2.04 3.48
N LYS A 30 -15.52 -3.08 3.18
CA LYS A 30 -15.42 -4.31 3.95
C LYS A 30 -14.00 -4.57 4.45
N ILE A 31 -13.93 -5.41 5.47
CA ILE A 31 -12.68 -5.91 6.04
C ILE A 31 -11.87 -6.67 4.98
N LEU A 32 -10.58 -6.38 4.91
CA LEU A 32 -9.57 -7.09 4.12
C LEU A 32 -9.17 -8.38 4.84
N LYS A 33 -9.70 -9.52 4.38
CA LYS A 33 -9.42 -10.84 4.97
C LYS A 33 -8.33 -11.64 4.25
N ASN A 34 -8.06 -11.29 2.99
CA ASN A 34 -7.21 -12.07 2.09
C ASN A 34 -5.99 -11.27 1.60
N VAL A 35 -5.34 -10.53 2.50
CA VAL A 35 -4.20 -9.67 2.15
C VAL A 35 -3.05 -10.47 1.51
N ALA A 36 -2.74 -11.67 2.03
CA ALA A 36 -1.70 -12.53 1.48
C ALA A 36 -1.96 -12.88 0.00
N ARG A 37 -3.23 -13.07 -0.38
CA ARG A 37 -3.63 -13.28 -1.77
C ARG A 37 -3.38 -12.03 -2.61
N CYS A 38 -3.72 -10.84 -2.09
CA CYS A 38 -3.50 -9.58 -2.79
C CYS A 38 -2.00 -9.37 -3.08
N ILE A 39 -1.14 -9.59 -2.08
CA ILE A 39 0.31 -9.53 -2.22
C ILE A 39 0.80 -10.52 -3.29
N TYR A 40 0.24 -11.74 -3.30
CA TYR A 40 0.60 -12.76 -4.29
C TYR A 40 0.20 -12.38 -5.72
N GLU A 41 -1.00 -11.82 -5.93
CA GLU A 41 -1.44 -11.38 -7.26
C GLU A 41 -0.58 -10.22 -7.79
N VAL A 42 -0.22 -9.25 -6.93
CA VAL A 42 0.69 -8.16 -7.33
C VAL A 42 2.09 -8.68 -7.65
N ASN A 43 2.59 -9.68 -6.89
CA ASN A 43 3.87 -10.32 -7.17
C ASN A 43 3.90 -11.00 -8.55
N LYS A 44 2.80 -11.59 -9.02
CA LYS A 44 2.71 -12.19 -10.37
C LYS A 44 2.88 -11.17 -11.50
N SER A 45 2.63 -9.89 -11.26
CA SER A 45 2.82 -8.81 -12.24
C SER A 45 4.30 -8.44 -12.47
N GLY A 46 5.24 -9.29 -12.06
CA GLY A 46 6.69 -9.09 -12.26
C GLY A 46 7.39 -8.31 -11.13
N CYS A 47 6.70 -8.04 -10.03
CA CYS A 47 7.24 -7.34 -8.86
C CYS A 47 7.93 -8.33 -7.91
N LYS A 48 9.06 -7.98 -7.28
CA LYS A 48 9.70 -8.88 -6.31
C LYS A 48 8.85 -8.97 -5.04
N LYS A 49 8.69 -10.16 -4.47
CA LYS A 49 7.89 -10.38 -3.25
C LYS A 49 8.28 -9.45 -2.08
N GLN A 50 9.58 -9.19 -1.93
CA GLN A 50 10.10 -8.29 -0.90
C GLN A 50 9.65 -6.83 -1.12
N GLU A 51 9.64 -6.34 -2.37
CA GLU A 51 9.18 -4.99 -2.71
C GLU A 51 7.70 -4.82 -2.40
N VAL A 52 6.88 -5.83 -2.76
CA VAL A 52 5.43 -5.81 -2.48
C VAL A 52 5.16 -5.83 -0.97
N ALA A 53 5.90 -6.63 -0.20
CA ALA A 53 5.78 -6.66 1.25
C ALA A 53 6.19 -5.33 1.91
N GLN A 54 7.27 -4.71 1.44
CA GLN A 54 7.68 -3.38 1.91
C GLN A 54 6.63 -2.31 1.59
N CYS A 55 6.06 -2.35 0.38
CA CYS A 55 4.96 -1.47 0.00
C CYS A 55 3.75 -1.68 0.90
N PHE A 56 3.38 -2.93 1.20
CA PHE A 56 2.28 -3.22 2.12
C PHE A 56 2.51 -2.64 3.52
N LEU A 57 3.70 -2.82 4.08
CA LEU A 57 4.06 -2.24 5.38
C LEU A 57 4.01 -0.71 5.34
N PHE A 58 4.49 -0.10 4.26
CA PHE A 58 4.40 1.35 4.08
C PHE A 58 2.95 1.86 4.11
N LEU A 59 1.99 1.13 3.52
CA LEU A 59 0.57 1.51 3.58
C LEU A 59 0.03 1.48 5.03
N ILE A 60 0.50 0.55 5.86
CA ILE A 60 0.15 0.46 7.28
C ILE A 60 0.78 1.63 8.06
N ASP A 61 2.10 1.82 7.90
CA ASP A 61 2.87 2.80 8.66
C ASP A 61 2.41 4.24 8.38
N ASN A 62 1.90 4.50 7.18
CA ASN A 62 1.33 5.80 6.79
C ASN A 62 -0.18 5.90 7.06
N GLY A 63 -0.76 4.92 7.75
CA GLY A 63 -2.16 4.95 8.17
C GLY A 63 -3.16 4.94 7.01
N LEU A 64 -2.81 4.38 5.85
CA LEU A 64 -3.74 4.20 4.73
C LEU A 64 -4.59 2.93 4.93
N ILE A 65 -3.99 1.92 5.53
CA ILE A 65 -4.68 0.72 6.01
C ILE A 65 -4.30 0.49 7.47
N ARG A 66 -5.17 -0.18 8.23
CA ARG A 66 -4.88 -0.54 9.62
C ARG A 66 -5.23 -1.99 9.90
N GLU A 67 -4.41 -2.64 10.73
CA GLU A 67 -4.73 -3.95 11.27
C GLU A 67 -5.84 -3.81 12.32
N ILE A 68 -6.86 -4.66 12.21
CA ILE A 68 -7.99 -4.71 13.16
C ILE A 68 -8.03 -6.01 13.95
N SER A 69 -7.36 -7.06 13.47
CA SER A 69 -7.16 -8.32 14.20
C SER A 69 -5.87 -9.00 13.76
N LYS A 70 -4.92 -9.12 14.69
CA LYS A 70 -3.62 -9.73 14.46
C LYS A 70 -3.69 -11.25 14.28
N GLU A 71 -4.55 -11.92 15.05
CA GLU A 71 -4.73 -13.37 14.97
C GLU A 71 -5.32 -13.81 13.63
N GLN A 72 -6.23 -13.00 13.08
CA GLN A 72 -6.92 -13.28 11.83
C GLN A 72 -6.29 -12.57 10.62
N GLN A 73 -5.23 -11.78 10.84
CA GLN A 73 -4.61 -10.93 9.81
C GLN A 73 -5.65 -10.11 9.04
N HIS A 74 -6.61 -9.53 9.77
CA HIS A 74 -7.65 -8.69 9.20
C HIS A 74 -7.21 -7.23 9.21
N TYR A 75 -7.47 -6.56 8.09
CA TYR A 75 -7.17 -5.14 7.91
C TYR A 75 -8.39 -4.40 7.40
N GLU A 76 -8.34 -3.07 7.40
CA GLU A 76 -9.32 -2.23 6.72
C GLU A 76 -8.66 -0.96 6.18
N PHE A 77 -9.31 -0.34 5.21
CA PHE A 77 -8.94 1.00 4.76
C PHE A 77 -9.34 2.03 5.81
N THR A 78 -8.43 2.94 6.13
CA THR A 78 -8.77 4.16 6.85
C THR A 78 -9.46 5.15 5.91
N ASP A 79 -10.02 6.23 6.46
CA ASP A 79 -10.59 7.28 5.61
C ASP A 79 -9.53 7.93 4.70
N ALA A 80 -8.28 8.04 5.17
CA ALA A 80 -7.17 8.50 4.35
C ALA A 80 -6.88 7.53 3.20
N GLY A 81 -6.86 6.22 3.46
CA GLY A 81 -6.66 5.21 2.42
C GLY A 81 -7.78 5.16 1.39
N LYS A 82 -9.03 5.40 1.81
CA LYS A 82 -10.21 5.47 0.91
C LYS A 82 -10.14 6.64 -0.07
N ASN A 83 -9.39 7.69 0.26
CA ASN A 83 -9.23 8.86 -0.60
C ASN A 83 -8.10 8.69 -1.64
N ILE A 84 -7.35 7.58 -1.60
CA ILE A 84 -6.32 7.29 -2.60
C ILE A 84 -6.98 6.68 -3.84
N THR A 85 -7.05 7.45 -4.92
CA THR A 85 -7.76 7.03 -6.16
C THR A 85 -6.83 6.93 -7.37
N THR A 86 -5.67 7.58 -7.32
CA THR A 86 -4.71 7.65 -8.42
C THR A 86 -3.30 7.32 -7.96
N GLN A 87 -2.42 7.01 -8.91
CA GLN A 87 -1.00 6.84 -8.63
C GLN A 87 -0.35 8.13 -8.11
N LYS A 88 -0.81 9.29 -8.58
CA LYS A 88 -0.32 10.59 -8.11
C LYS A 88 -0.61 10.82 -6.63
N ASP A 89 -1.78 10.38 -6.15
CA ASP A 89 -2.12 10.46 -4.72
C ASP A 89 -1.10 9.69 -3.87
N LEU A 90 -0.61 8.55 -4.36
CA LEU A 90 0.43 7.76 -3.69
C LEU A 90 1.80 8.45 -3.74
N GLU A 91 2.19 9.01 -4.89
CA GLU A 91 3.42 9.80 -5.01
C GLU A 91 3.41 10.97 -4.00
N ASP A 92 2.27 11.65 -3.84
CA ASP A 92 2.10 12.74 -2.88
C ASP A 92 2.22 12.25 -1.42
N VAL A 93 1.68 11.08 -1.10
CA VAL A 93 1.87 10.45 0.23
C VAL A 93 3.35 10.14 0.44
N ILE A 94 3.99 9.43 -0.48
CA ILE A 94 5.41 9.05 -0.41
C ILE A 94 6.28 10.29 -0.16
N ASN A 95 6.08 11.34 -0.95
CA ASN A 95 6.81 12.60 -0.81
C ASN A 95 6.63 13.19 0.59
N ARG A 96 5.41 13.28 1.11
CA ARG A 96 5.14 13.77 2.47
C ARG A 96 5.79 12.91 3.55
N SER A 97 5.76 11.58 3.40
CA SER A 97 6.38 10.63 4.33
C SER A 97 7.89 10.83 4.43
N PHE A 98 8.56 11.22 3.33
CA PHE A 98 9.98 11.54 3.33
C PHE A 98 10.29 12.86 4.05
N TYR A 99 9.49 13.91 3.83
CA TYR A 99 9.70 15.21 4.49
C TYR A 99 9.36 15.21 5.99
N ASN A 100 8.53 14.26 6.44
CA ASN A 100 8.17 14.12 7.85
C ASN A 100 9.06 13.12 8.63
N ARG A 101 10.09 12.53 8.00
CA ARG A 101 11.09 11.76 8.77
C ARG A 101 11.93 12.75 9.57
N PRO A 102 12.04 12.61 10.91
CA PRO A 102 13.01 13.38 11.65
C PRO A 102 14.40 13.10 11.07
N ILE A 103 15.16 14.17 10.80
CA ILE A 103 16.58 14.06 10.43
C ILE A 103 17.25 13.34 11.60
N GLN A 104 17.71 12.10 11.37
CA GLN A 104 18.53 11.35 12.32
C GLN A 104 19.95 11.90 12.32
#